data_AF-A0A354G0B9-F1
#
_entry.id   AF-A0A354G0B9-F1
#
_cell.length_a   1.000
_cell.length_b   1.000
_cell.length_c   1.000
_cell.angle_alpha   90.00
_cell.angle_beta   90.00
_cell.angle_gamma   90.00
#
_symmetry.space_group_name_H-M   'P 1'
#
loop_
_entity.id
_entity.type
_entity.pdbx_description
1 polymer ?
#
loop_
_entity_poly.entity_id
_entity_poly.type
_entity_poly.pdbx_seq_one_letter_code
_entity_poly.pdbx_strand_id
1 'polypeptide(L)'
;MKFGWIKKFNLKILAIGHIVFHSFDYAFDYLLYPYVIYELGPIYGGVTMAVLSAIVCLGIVWVYDFLEKDWLGIETVKELVEDFFKEEEEIARKKWRKKGKKIMYWIFHRNKIGQFIFLSIAFDPLITTVYLRPGYHLYNGFSKRDWKVFWGSIFVSNVWWTGVAFVAVSSLKELVMRFF
;
A
#
# COMPACT_ATOMS: atom_id res chain seq x y z
N MET A 1 -27.83 3.03 -8.74
CA MET A 1 -26.47 3.60 -8.65
C MET A 1 -26.51 5.03 -9.17
N LYS A 2 -26.37 6.04 -8.29
CA LYS A 2 -26.23 7.43 -8.72
C LYS A 2 -24.83 7.62 -9.30
N PHE A 3 -24.72 7.93 -10.60
CA PHE A 3 -23.47 8.15 -11.35
C PHE A 3 -22.70 9.44 -10.96
N GLY A 4 -22.97 10.02 -9.79
CA GLY A 4 -22.40 11.30 -9.36
C GLY A 4 -20.92 11.26 -8.92
N TRP A 5 -20.40 10.07 -8.63
CA TRP A 5 -19.05 9.88 -8.05
C TRP A 5 -17.93 10.10 -9.07
N ILE A 6 -18.17 9.81 -10.34
CA ILE A 6 -17.17 9.96 -11.41
C ILE A 6 -16.72 11.42 -11.57
N LYS A 7 -17.59 12.39 -11.24
CA LYS A 7 -17.27 13.81 -11.31
C LYS A 7 -16.28 14.30 -10.24
N LYS A 8 -16.04 13.54 -9.17
CA LYS A 8 -14.99 13.87 -8.18
C LYS A 8 -13.58 13.55 -8.68
N PHE A 9 -13.45 12.66 -9.67
CA PHE A 9 -12.14 12.20 -10.13
C PHE A 9 -11.61 13.05 -11.28
N ASN A 10 -10.45 13.67 -11.07
CA ASN A 10 -9.65 14.15 -12.19
C ASN A 10 -8.92 12.97 -12.82
N LEU A 11 -9.64 12.22 -13.68
CA LEU A 11 -9.16 10.99 -14.32
C LEU A 11 -7.79 11.14 -14.99
N LYS A 12 -7.48 12.31 -15.54
CA LYS A 12 -6.18 12.57 -16.16
C LYS A 12 -5.04 12.58 -15.14
N ILE A 13 -5.23 13.28 -14.02
CA ILE A 13 -4.24 13.35 -12.95
C ILE A 13 -4.04 11.98 -12.31
N LEU A 14 -5.12 11.24 -12.08
CA LEU A 14 -5.07 9.89 -11.52
C LEU A 14 -4.36 8.91 -12.43
N ALA A 15 -4.66 8.93 -13.73
CA ALA A 15 -4.00 8.07 -14.70
C ALA A 15 -2.50 8.33 -14.74
N ILE A 16 -2.08 9.60 -14.80
CA ILE A 16 -0.65 9.96 -14.76
C ILE A 16 -0.02 9.51 -13.44
N GLY A 17 -0.69 9.76 -12.31
CA GLY A 17 -0.20 9.38 -10.99
C GLY A 17 0.03 7.89 -10.87
N HIS A 18 -0.95 7.07 -11.25
CA HIS A 18 -0.82 5.62 -11.24
C HIS A 18 0.25 5.11 -12.21
N ILE A 19 0.37 5.67 -13.41
CA ILE A 19 1.40 5.24 -14.37
C ILE A 19 2.79 5.51 -13.81
N VAL A 20 3.04 6.72 -13.32
CA VAL A 20 4.34 7.11 -12.76
C VAL A 20 4.65 6.26 -11.53
N PHE A 21 3.70 6.14 -10.61
CA PHE A 21 3.86 5.40 -9.38
C PHE A 21 4.12 3.92 -9.64
N HIS A 22 3.30 3.29 -10.50
CA HIS A 22 3.44 1.86 -10.78
C HIS A 22 4.69 1.53 -11.59
N SER A 23 5.12 2.43 -12.49
CA SER A 23 6.38 2.26 -13.22
C SER A 23 7.59 2.33 -12.27
N PHE A 24 7.55 3.27 -11.32
CA PHE A 24 8.59 3.40 -10.30
C PHE A 24 8.62 2.18 -9.38
N ASP A 25 7.46 1.79 -8.86
CA ASP A 25 7.27 0.61 -8.01
C ASP A 25 7.78 -0.66 -8.69
N TYR A 26 7.42 -0.86 -9.96
CA TYR A 26 7.89 -2.01 -10.73
C TYR A 26 9.42 -2.03 -10.88
N ALA A 27 10.03 -0.89 -11.18
CA ALA A 27 11.49 -0.77 -11.29
C ALA A 27 12.17 -1.00 -9.92
N PHE A 28 11.55 -0.54 -8.83
CA PHE A 28 12.07 -0.69 -7.49
C PHE A 28 12.02 -2.15 -7.04
N ASP A 29 10.86 -2.80 -7.16
CA ASP A 29 10.61 -4.13 -6.61
C ASP A 29 11.13 -5.28 -7.48
N TYR A 30 11.05 -5.14 -8.82
CA TYR A 30 11.41 -6.24 -9.73
C TYR A 30 12.79 -6.09 -10.37
N LEU A 31 13.39 -4.91 -10.37
CA LEU A 31 14.74 -4.70 -10.91
C LEU A 31 15.75 -4.43 -9.79
N LEU A 32 15.50 -3.38 -9.00
CA LEU A 32 16.46 -2.95 -7.99
C LEU A 32 16.55 -3.92 -6.82
N TYR A 33 15.40 -4.38 -6.28
CA TYR A 33 15.36 -5.28 -5.13
C TYR A 33 16.14 -6.58 -5.39
N PRO A 34 15.86 -7.36 -6.46
CA PRO A 34 16.57 -8.61 -6.71
C PRO A 34 18.06 -8.40 -6.97
N TYR A 35 18.43 -7.31 -7.66
CA TYR A 35 19.83 -6.94 -7.90
C TYR A 35 20.58 -6.66 -6.58
N VAL A 36 20.01 -5.84 -5.70
CA VAL A 36 20.62 -5.51 -4.41
C VAL A 36 20.72 -6.76 -3.51
N ILE A 37 19.70 -7.62 -3.50
CA ILE A 37 19.77 -8.90 -2.77
C ILE A 37 20.81 -9.85 -3.39
N TYR A 38 20.98 -9.86 -4.70
CA TYR A 38 21.98 -10.67 -5.38
C TYR A 38 23.41 -10.27 -4.97
N GLU A 39 23.69 -8.96 -4.92
CA GLU A 39 25.01 -8.40 -4.60
C GLU A 39 25.33 -8.42 -3.10
N LEU A 40 24.39 -7.97 -2.25
CA LEU A 40 24.62 -7.76 -0.82
C LEU A 40 24.09 -8.90 0.07
N GLY A 41 23.37 -9.85 -0.52
CA GLY A 41 22.67 -10.89 0.21
C GLY A 41 21.37 -10.40 0.89
N PRO A 42 20.59 -11.33 1.48
CA PRO A 42 19.28 -11.02 2.02
C PRO A 42 19.30 -10.02 3.18
N ILE A 43 20.29 -10.10 4.07
CA ILE A 43 20.33 -9.27 5.29
C ILE A 43 20.73 -7.83 4.94
N TYR A 44 21.93 -7.61 4.38
CA TYR A 44 22.42 -6.27 4.07
C TYR A 44 21.64 -5.63 2.92
N GLY A 45 21.23 -6.44 1.93
CA GLY A 45 20.36 -5.97 0.86
C GLY A 45 19.00 -5.55 1.39
N GLY A 46 18.36 -6.34 2.26
CA GLY A 46 17.08 -6.00 2.87
C GLY A 46 17.13 -4.72 3.71
N VAL A 47 18.21 -4.52 4.51
CA VAL A 47 18.41 -3.27 5.26
C VAL A 47 18.60 -2.08 4.32
N THR A 48 19.39 -2.24 3.26
CA THR A 48 19.64 -1.18 2.26
C THR A 48 18.33 -0.77 1.58
N MET A 49 17.53 -1.74 1.16
CA MET A 49 16.23 -1.50 0.55
C MET A 49 15.22 -0.89 1.53
N ALA A 50 15.28 -1.25 2.81
CA ALA A 50 14.43 -0.64 3.84
C ALA A 50 14.73 0.85 4.03
N VAL A 51 16.02 1.24 4.06
CA VAL A 51 16.40 2.65 4.14
C VAL A 51 16.00 3.40 2.88
N LEU A 52 16.28 2.83 1.70
CA LEU A 52 15.97 3.47 0.43
C LEU A 52 14.46 3.65 0.23
N SER A 53 13.67 2.61 0.51
CA SER A 53 12.20 2.67 0.45
C SER A 53 11.65 3.69 1.45
N ALA A 54 12.24 3.81 2.64
CA ALA A 54 11.82 4.83 3.62
C ALA A 54 12.06 6.24 3.08
N ILE A 55 13.23 6.51 2.51
CA ILE A 55 13.57 7.82 1.92
C ILE A 55 12.61 8.16 0.78
N VAL A 56 12.44 7.22 -0.17
CA VAL A 56 11.60 7.42 -1.35
C VAL A 56 10.14 7.61 -0.94
N CYS A 57 9.59 6.71 -0.13
CA CYS A 57 8.20 6.80 0.30
C CYS A 57 7.94 8.11 1.07
N LEU A 58 8.85 8.52 1.96
CA LEU A 58 8.72 9.81 2.66
C LEU A 58 8.77 11.00 1.69
N GLY A 59 9.65 10.96 0.70
CA GLY A 59 9.71 11.98 -0.35
C GLY A 59 8.39 12.10 -1.10
N ILE A 60 7.79 10.96 -1.48
CA ILE A 60 6.50 10.94 -2.17
C ILE A 60 5.36 11.39 -1.25
N VAL A 61 5.34 10.99 0.04
CA VAL A 61 4.37 11.51 1.03
C VAL A 61 4.45 13.04 1.06
N TRP A 62 5.65 13.58 1.13
CA TRP A 62 5.85 15.01 1.23
C TRP A 62 5.38 15.75 -0.02
N VAL A 63 5.66 15.21 -1.21
CA VAL A 63 5.12 15.72 -2.48
C VAL A 63 3.59 15.60 -2.51
N TYR A 64 3.04 14.48 -2.03
CA TYR A 64 1.61 14.24 -1.98
C TYR A 64 0.89 15.27 -1.08
N ASP A 65 1.40 15.49 0.13
CA ASP A 65 0.87 16.50 1.05
C ASP A 65 1.08 17.93 0.51
N PHE A 66 2.24 18.23 -0.10
CA PHE A 66 2.53 19.54 -0.69
C PHE A 66 1.61 19.90 -1.87
N LEU A 67 1.25 18.93 -2.70
CA LEU A 67 0.39 19.17 -3.86
C LEU A 67 -1.09 19.34 -3.50
N GLU A 68 -1.48 19.00 -2.26
CA GLU A 68 -2.86 19.07 -1.75
C GLU A 68 -3.89 18.44 -2.70
N LYS A 69 -3.47 17.41 -3.45
CA LYS A 69 -4.28 16.75 -4.47
C LYS A 69 -4.18 15.25 -4.30
N ASP A 70 -5.31 14.57 -4.36
CA ASP A 70 -5.35 13.11 -4.33
C ASP A 70 -5.03 12.52 -5.72
N TRP A 71 -3.79 12.73 -6.19
CA TRP A 71 -3.33 12.29 -7.51
C TRP A 71 -3.12 10.78 -7.62
N LEU A 72 -3.09 10.08 -6.48
CA LEU A 72 -3.07 8.61 -6.39
C LEU A 72 -4.45 8.01 -6.10
N GLY A 73 -5.48 8.84 -5.86
CA GLY A 73 -6.85 8.39 -5.58
C GLY A 73 -7.02 7.62 -4.27
N ILE A 74 -6.03 7.63 -3.37
CA ILE A 74 -6.01 6.79 -2.15
C ILE A 74 -7.11 7.23 -1.20
N GLU A 75 -7.23 8.54 -0.96
CA GLU A 75 -8.21 9.10 -0.04
C GLU A 75 -9.63 8.98 -0.62
N THR A 76 -9.77 9.13 -1.94
CA THR A 76 -11.05 8.96 -2.64
C THR A 76 -11.52 7.50 -2.61
N VAL A 77 -10.61 6.55 -2.84
CA VAL A 77 -10.91 5.11 -2.71
C VAL A 77 -11.30 4.78 -1.27
N LYS A 78 -10.59 5.32 -0.28
CA LYS A 78 -10.94 5.14 1.11
C LYS A 78 -12.31 5.71 1.47
N GLU A 79 -12.66 6.91 0.99
CA GLU A 79 -14.00 7.52 1.17
C GLU A 79 -15.08 6.58 0.58
N LEU A 80 -14.89 6.12 -0.65
CA LEU A 80 -15.79 5.18 -1.32
C LEU A 80 -15.96 3.87 -0.57
N VAL A 81 -14.86 3.29 -0.10
CA VAL A 81 -14.85 2.04 0.65
C VAL A 81 -15.60 2.22 1.97
N GLU A 82 -15.34 3.30 2.70
CA GLU A 82 -16.05 3.59 3.96
C GLU A 82 -17.55 3.85 3.72
N ASP A 83 -17.92 4.57 2.67
CA ASP A 83 -19.32 4.85 2.34
C ASP A 83 -20.07 3.58 1.89
N PHE A 84 -19.44 2.73 1.09
CA PHE A 84 -19.98 1.43 0.71
C PHE A 84 -20.27 0.57 1.94
N PHE A 85 -19.34 0.53 2.91
CA PHE A 85 -19.54 -0.22 4.14
C PHE A 85 -20.59 0.40 5.07
N LYS A 86 -20.71 1.73 5.13
CA LYS A 86 -21.80 2.41 5.87
C LYS A 86 -23.16 2.08 5.26
N GLU A 87 -23.29 2.16 3.94
CA GLU A 87 -24.53 1.81 3.23
C GLU A 87 -24.88 0.33 3.46
N GLU A 88 -23.90 -0.57 3.38
CA GLU A 88 -24.09 -1.98 3.74
C GLU A 88 -24.48 -2.16 5.21
N GLU A 89 -23.93 -1.39 6.15
CA GLU A 89 -24.28 -1.45 7.58
C GLU A 89 -25.74 -1.04 7.81
N GLU A 90 -26.21 0.03 7.17
CA GLU A 90 -27.61 0.45 7.23
C GLU A 90 -28.55 -0.61 6.66
N ILE A 91 -28.17 -1.25 5.54
CA ILE A 91 -28.92 -2.35 4.92
C ILE A 91 -28.91 -3.60 5.83
N ALA A 92 -27.77 -3.91 6.46
CA ALA A 92 -27.62 -5.05 7.36
C ALA A 92 -28.40 -4.86 8.69
N ARG A 93 -28.51 -3.63 9.19
CA ARG A 93 -29.41 -3.30 10.31
C ARG A 93 -30.88 -3.51 9.93
N LYS A 94 -31.24 -3.26 8.66
CA LYS A 94 -32.60 -3.43 8.14
C LYS A 94 -32.97 -4.87 7.70
N LYS A 95 -32.02 -5.81 7.54
CA LYS A 95 -32.29 -7.19 7.08
C LYS A 95 -31.69 -8.29 7.99
N TRP A 96 -32.48 -9.34 8.20
CA TRP A 96 -32.19 -10.55 8.99
C TRP A 96 -31.05 -11.47 8.48
N ARG A 97 -30.19 -11.04 7.55
CA ARG A 97 -29.16 -11.91 6.92
C ARG A 97 -27.80 -11.77 7.64
N LYS A 98 -27.72 -12.31 8.86
CA LYS A 98 -26.72 -11.94 9.89
C LYS A 98 -25.38 -12.70 9.93
N LYS A 99 -25.20 -13.88 9.31
CA LYS A 99 -24.05 -14.76 9.65
C LYS A 99 -22.82 -14.62 8.73
N GLY A 100 -22.96 -14.75 7.41
CA GLY A 100 -21.79 -14.75 6.50
C GLY A 100 -21.14 -13.37 6.31
N LYS A 101 -21.95 -12.31 6.23
CA LYS A 101 -21.45 -10.94 5.92
C LYS A 101 -20.82 -10.21 7.12
N LYS A 102 -21.16 -10.61 8.35
CA LYS A 102 -20.57 -10.05 9.57
C LYS A 102 -19.09 -10.41 9.74
N ILE A 103 -18.68 -11.55 9.18
CA ILE A 103 -17.28 -12.02 9.20
C ILE A 103 -16.42 -11.18 8.26
N MET A 104 -16.86 -10.93 7.02
CA MET A 104 -16.17 -10.03 6.10
C MET A 104 -16.04 -8.62 6.69
N TYR A 105 -17.11 -8.05 7.23
CA TYR A 105 -17.05 -6.76 7.91
C TYR A 105 -16.10 -6.76 9.11
N TRP A 106 -16.07 -7.84 9.90
CA TRP A 106 -15.17 -7.95 11.05
C TRP A 106 -13.69 -8.06 10.61
N ILE A 107 -13.40 -8.83 9.56
CA ILE A 107 -12.07 -8.98 8.96
C ILE A 107 -11.60 -7.67 8.34
N PHE A 108 -12.45 -7.01 7.55
CA PHE A 108 -12.09 -5.84 6.77
C PHE A 108 -12.30 -4.50 7.46
N HIS A 109 -13.03 -4.39 8.58
CA HIS A 109 -13.29 -3.10 9.25
C HIS A 109 -12.89 -3.08 10.73
N ARG A 110 -13.00 -4.21 11.45
CA ARG A 110 -12.65 -4.27 12.88
C ARG A 110 -11.19 -4.63 13.12
N ASN A 111 -10.58 -5.43 12.23
CA ASN A 111 -9.20 -5.85 12.36
C ASN A 111 -8.23 -4.85 11.71
N LYS A 112 -7.97 -3.72 12.40
CA LYS A 112 -7.00 -2.70 11.96
C LYS A 112 -5.60 -3.28 11.73
N ILE A 113 -5.23 -4.32 12.48
CA ILE A 113 -3.93 -5.00 12.32
C ILE A 113 -3.93 -5.82 11.02
N GLY A 114 -5.00 -6.55 10.73
CA GLY A 114 -5.15 -7.31 9.49
C GLY A 114 -5.14 -6.42 8.25
N GLN A 115 -5.86 -5.30 8.27
CA GLN A 115 -5.77 -4.29 7.21
C GLN A 115 -4.35 -3.77 7.04
N PHE A 116 -3.68 -3.44 8.16
CA PHE A 116 -2.31 -2.94 8.12
C PHE A 116 -1.33 -3.95 7.51
N ILE A 117 -1.39 -5.21 7.91
CA ILE A 117 -0.54 -6.27 7.35
C ILE A 117 -0.84 -6.47 5.87
N PHE A 118 -2.12 -6.59 5.50
CA PHE A 118 -2.54 -6.76 4.12
C PHE A 118 -2.06 -5.61 3.25
N LEU A 119 -2.29 -4.37 3.68
CA LEU A 119 -1.86 -3.19 2.96
C LEU A 119 -0.34 -3.12 2.85
N SER A 120 0.39 -3.43 3.93
CA SER A 120 1.87 -3.41 3.90
C SER A 120 2.46 -4.48 2.98
N ILE A 121 1.77 -5.61 2.78
CA ILE A 121 2.24 -6.68 1.87
C ILE A 121 1.86 -6.37 0.42
N ALA A 122 0.65 -5.87 0.20
CA ALA A 122 0.10 -5.67 -1.14
C ALA A 122 0.43 -4.29 -1.74
N PHE A 123 0.78 -3.31 -0.91
CA PHE A 123 1.02 -1.94 -1.31
C PHE A 123 2.21 -1.33 -0.54
N ASP A 124 2.73 -0.24 -1.08
CA ASP A 124 3.83 0.48 -0.46
C ASP A 124 3.49 1.07 0.92
N PRO A 125 4.54 1.32 1.73
CA PRO A 125 4.45 2.08 2.97
C PRO A 125 3.75 3.44 2.83
N LEU A 126 3.94 4.11 1.68
CA LEU A 126 3.21 5.33 1.32
C LEU A 126 1.70 5.10 1.33
N ILE A 127 1.21 4.19 0.47
CA ILE A 127 -0.22 3.94 0.28
C ILE A 127 -0.83 3.45 1.58
N THR A 128 -0.15 2.53 2.26
CA THR A 128 -0.57 1.99 3.55
C THR A 128 -0.77 3.08 4.59
N THR A 129 0.16 4.01 4.69
CA THR A 129 0.10 5.08 5.68
C THR A 129 -0.97 6.11 5.34
N VAL A 130 -1.06 6.56 4.08
CA VAL A 130 -2.09 7.52 3.64
C VAL A 130 -3.49 6.92 3.80
N TYR A 131 -3.66 5.64 3.46
CA TYR A 131 -4.94 4.95 3.62
C TYR A 131 -5.36 4.82 5.10
N LEU A 132 -4.42 4.48 5.99
CA LEU A 132 -4.71 4.28 7.42
C LEU A 132 -4.71 5.55 8.27
N ARG A 133 -4.27 6.70 7.71
CA ARG A 133 -4.33 8.02 8.33
C ARG A 133 -5.77 8.33 8.76
N PRO A 134 -6.06 8.90 9.94
CA PRO A 134 -7.43 9.26 10.31
C PRO A 134 -7.92 10.44 9.46
N GLY A 135 -9.14 10.38 8.90
CA GLY A 135 -9.73 11.46 8.09
C GLY A 135 -9.45 11.39 6.58
N TYR A 136 -9.85 12.43 5.86
CA TYR A 136 -9.67 12.60 4.40
C TYR A 136 -9.17 14.01 4.11
N HIS A 137 -8.32 14.19 3.09
CA HIS A 137 -7.87 15.48 2.58
C HIS A 137 -7.24 16.39 3.65
N LEU A 138 -6.57 15.79 4.64
CA LEU A 138 -6.03 16.55 5.76
C LEU A 138 -4.70 17.24 5.45
N TYR A 139 -3.97 16.78 4.41
CA TYR A 139 -2.71 17.34 3.85
C TYR A 139 -1.79 18.05 4.88
N ASN A 140 -1.69 17.51 6.10
CA ASN A 140 -1.08 18.17 7.26
C ASN A 140 0.14 17.41 7.78
N GLY A 141 0.74 16.54 6.96
CA GLY A 141 1.86 15.71 7.34
C GLY A 141 1.48 14.53 8.25
N PHE A 142 2.49 13.92 8.87
CA PHE A 142 2.31 12.76 9.74
C PHE A 142 2.15 13.12 11.21
N SER A 143 1.06 12.64 11.81
CA SER A 143 0.91 12.59 13.26
C SER A 143 1.83 11.53 13.88
N LYS A 144 1.98 11.54 15.22
CA LYS A 144 2.73 10.50 15.95
C LYS A 144 2.22 9.08 15.67
N ARG A 145 0.94 8.92 15.34
CA ARG A 145 0.36 7.62 14.98
C ARG A 145 0.75 7.23 13.56
N ASP A 146 0.70 8.17 12.62
CA ASP A 146 1.01 7.90 11.21
C ASP A 146 2.48 7.52 11.04
N TRP A 147 3.38 8.14 11.80
CA TRP A 147 4.77 7.71 11.88
C TRP A 147 4.95 6.25 12.32
N LYS A 148 4.15 5.78 13.28
CA LYS A 148 4.19 4.37 13.71
C LYS A 148 3.69 3.43 12.62
N VAL A 149 2.64 3.82 11.91
CA VAL A 149 2.11 3.06 10.76
C VAL A 149 3.15 3.03 9.65
N PHE A 150 3.77 4.17 9.33
CA PHE A 150 4.79 4.28 8.30
C PHE A 150 5.97 3.36 8.58
N TRP A 151 6.63 3.51 9.73
CA TRP A 151 7.79 2.67 10.07
C TRP A 151 7.43 1.20 10.22
N GLY A 152 6.24 0.91 10.74
CA GLY A 152 5.73 -0.45 10.79
C GLY A 152 5.57 -1.04 9.38
N SER A 153 4.98 -0.29 8.45
CA SER A 153 4.76 -0.75 7.08
C SER A 153 6.09 -0.94 6.36
N ILE A 154 7.04 -0.01 6.48
CA ILE A 154 8.41 -0.18 5.98
C ILE A 154 9.00 -1.51 6.44
N PHE A 155 8.92 -1.82 7.73
CA PHE A 155 9.45 -3.07 8.25
C PHE A 155 8.74 -4.30 7.65
N VAL A 156 7.41 -4.32 7.66
CA VAL A 156 6.62 -5.47 7.15
C VAL A 156 6.82 -5.67 5.64
N SER A 157 6.73 -4.60 4.86
CA SER A 157 6.90 -4.62 3.40
C SER A 157 8.30 -5.10 3.02
N ASN A 158 9.35 -4.58 3.67
CA ASN A 158 10.73 -4.96 3.33
C ASN A 158 11.06 -6.38 3.80
N VAL A 159 10.54 -6.85 4.94
CA VAL A 159 10.71 -8.26 5.33
C VAL A 159 10.07 -9.19 4.30
N TRP A 160 8.87 -8.85 3.82
CA TRP A 160 8.18 -9.61 2.78
C TRP A 160 8.96 -9.62 1.46
N TRP A 161 9.29 -8.45 0.92
CA TRP A 161 9.98 -8.32 -0.36
C TRP A 161 11.40 -8.86 -0.36
N THR A 162 12.13 -8.74 0.77
CA THR A 162 13.42 -9.40 0.93
C THR A 162 13.29 -10.91 0.82
N GLY A 163 12.25 -11.50 1.43
CA GLY A 163 11.96 -12.92 1.31
C GLY A 163 11.65 -13.33 -0.14
N VAL A 164 10.76 -12.59 -0.80
CA VAL A 164 10.39 -12.84 -2.21
C VAL A 164 11.60 -12.74 -3.13
N ALA A 165 12.36 -11.65 -3.04
CA ALA A 165 13.55 -11.41 -3.86
C ALA A 165 14.64 -12.46 -3.59
N PHE A 166 14.86 -12.85 -2.32
CA PHE A 166 15.82 -13.89 -1.97
C PHE A 166 15.45 -15.24 -2.59
N VAL A 167 14.17 -15.64 -2.51
CA VAL A 167 13.70 -16.88 -3.14
C VAL A 167 13.89 -16.80 -4.66
N ALA A 168 13.50 -15.69 -5.29
CA ALA A 168 13.64 -15.50 -6.73
C ALA A 168 15.11 -15.60 -7.19
N VAL A 169 16.02 -14.88 -6.53
CA VAL A 169 17.45 -14.90 -6.82
C VAL A 169 18.04 -16.30 -6.61
N SER A 170 17.67 -16.99 -5.53
CA SER A 170 18.17 -18.32 -5.23
C SER A 170 17.70 -19.35 -6.26
N SER A 171 16.42 -19.30 -6.64
CA SER A 171 15.86 -20.17 -7.69
C SER A 171 16.51 -19.90 -9.05
N LEU A 172 16.78 -18.64 -9.39
CA LEU A 172 17.44 -18.28 -10.65
C LEU A 172 18.90 -18.78 -10.67
N LYS A 173 19.66 -18.59 -9.58
CA LYS A 173 21.03 -19.10 -9.46
C LYS A 173 21.08 -20.62 -9.65
N GLU A 174 20.20 -21.34 -8.97
CA GLU A 174 20.10 -22.80 -9.09
C GLU A 174 19.76 -23.25 -10.51
N LEU A 175 18.83 -22.55 -11.18
CA LEU A 175 18.47 -22.84 -12.56
C LEU A 175 19.65 -22.62 -13.51
N VAL A 176 20.35 -21.49 -13.38
CA VAL A 176 21.53 -21.18 -14.20
C VAL A 176 22.62 -22.24 -14.03
N MET A 177 22.95 -22.63 -12.80
CA MET A 177 23.95 -23.67 -12.52
C MET A 177 23.57 -25.07 -13.03
N ARG A 178 22.27 -25.35 -13.22
CA ARG A 178 21.80 -26.65 -13.73
C ARG A 178 21.86 -26.76 -15.25
N PHE A 179 21.73 -25.64 -15.96
CA PHE A 179 21.62 -25.62 -17.42
C PHE A 179 22.88 -25.11 -18.13
N PHE A 180 23.81 -24.47 -17.40
CA PHE A 180 25.09 -23.97 -17.90
C PHE A 180 26.24 -24.44 -17.01
#